data_AF-A0A158BIL1-F1
#
_entry.id   AF-A0A158BIL1-F1
#
_cell.length_a   1.000
_cell.length_b   1.000
_cell.length_c   1.000
_cell.angle_alpha   90.00
_cell.angle_beta   90.00
_cell.angle_gamma   90.00
#
_symmetry.space_group_name_H-M   'P 1'
#
loop_
_entity.id
_entity.type
_entity.pdbx_description
1 polymer ?
#
loop_
_entity_poly.entity_id
_entity_poly.type
_entity_poly.pdbx_seq_one_letter_code
_entity_poly.pdbx_strand_id
1 'polypeptide(L)'
;MVKRSSSWPVYVPVGTTTVGTARVREDITVGRDSQQRALAKKFGTQPNCEVDEIMSCAEPVVSLAPAARGTVTQREVATKRLQALGRLRDGEQNATERRYEAHLEQQRRAGAIQWYLFEGIKFKLAPRTFLTVDYAVLPASGLLEMHDVKGARAIFSDDAKVKMKVAASIFPLVFKVAYPRKARDGGGWDVEEIQ
;
A
#
# COMPACT_ATOMS: atom_id res chain seq x y z
N MET A 1 7.22 36.13 28.41
CA MET A 1 8.10 34.96 28.24
C MET A 1 8.29 34.73 26.75
N VAL A 2 9.41 35.21 26.20
CA VAL A 2 9.65 35.29 24.74
C VAL A 2 10.16 33.93 24.25
N LYS A 3 9.39 33.23 23.42
CA LYS A 3 9.89 32.07 22.66
C LYS A 3 10.85 32.60 21.59
N ARG A 4 12.15 32.46 21.80
CA ARG A 4 13.14 32.68 20.75
C ARG A 4 12.95 31.60 19.69
N SER A 5 12.45 32.00 18.53
CA SER A 5 12.45 31.18 17.32
C SER A 5 13.89 31.07 16.83
N SER A 6 14.49 29.89 16.94
CA SER A 6 15.74 29.60 16.23
C SER A 6 15.41 29.45 14.75
N SER A 7 15.82 30.43 13.94
CA SER A 7 15.76 30.35 12.48
C SER A 7 16.63 29.19 12.01
N TRP A 8 16.02 28.23 11.32
CA TRP A 8 16.74 27.22 10.56
C TRP A 8 17.40 27.85 9.32
N PRO A 9 18.53 27.31 8.81
CA PRO A 9 19.25 26.12 9.29
C PRO A 9 20.29 26.44 10.37
N VAL A 10 20.35 25.60 11.41
CA VAL A 10 21.35 25.68 12.47
C VAL A 10 22.69 25.16 11.94
N TYR A 11 23.68 26.04 11.82
CA TYR A 11 25.07 25.61 11.64
C TYR A 11 25.57 25.03 12.97
N VAL A 12 25.80 23.71 13.01
CA VAL A 12 26.42 23.04 14.15
C VAL A 12 27.91 22.86 13.85
N PRO A 13 28.82 23.46 14.64
CA PRO A 13 30.25 23.31 14.41
C PRO A 13 30.70 21.87 14.63
N VAL A 14 31.64 21.43 13.78
CA VAL A 14 32.24 20.08 13.80
C VAL A 14 32.87 19.82 15.19
N GLY A 15 32.56 18.68 15.79
CA GLY A 15 33.01 18.30 17.14
C GLY A 15 32.01 18.57 18.26
N THR A 16 30.81 19.10 17.97
CA THR A 16 29.77 19.30 18.99
C THR A 16 29.17 17.96 19.43
N THR A 17 29.39 17.57 20.68
CA THR A 17 28.90 16.28 21.22
C THR A 17 27.44 16.31 21.66
N THR A 18 26.86 17.48 21.94
CA THR A 18 25.49 17.63 22.45
C THR A 18 24.85 18.93 21.95
N VAL A 19 23.60 18.87 21.47
CA VAL A 19 22.78 20.05 21.16
C VAL A 19 21.53 20.02 22.05
N GLY A 20 21.43 20.96 22.99
CA GLY A 20 20.40 20.94 24.03
C GLY A 20 20.57 19.72 24.95
N THR A 21 19.56 18.87 25.04
CA THR A 21 19.61 17.60 25.80
C THR A 21 19.95 16.38 24.95
N ALA A 22 20.12 16.55 23.63
CA ALA A 22 20.37 15.45 22.70
C ALA A 22 21.87 15.29 22.41
N ARG A 23 22.40 14.07 22.55
CA ARG A 23 23.77 13.74 22.14
C ARG A 23 23.85 13.59 20.62
N VAL A 24 24.84 14.25 20.02
CA VAL A 24 25.17 14.14 18.61
C VAL A 24 26.16 12.99 18.44
N ARG A 25 25.84 12.03 17.57
CA ARG A 25 26.74 10.95 17.18
C ARG A 25 27.27 11.25 15.78
N GLU A 26 28.58 11.17 15.60
CA GLU A 26 29.30 11.59 14.38
C GLU A 26 29.08 10.67 13.16
N ASP A 27 28.30 9.59 13.31
CA ASP A 27 28.19 8.53 12.31
C ASP A 27 26.87 8.62 11.54
N ILE A 28 26.66 9.76 10.84
CA ILE A 28 25.60 9.92 9.84
C ILE A 28 26.14 9.43 8.49
N THR A 29 26.19 8.11 8.34
CA THR A 29 26.11 7.49 7.02
C THR A 29 24.67 6.98 6.88
N VAL A 30 23.86 7.75 6.14
CA VAL A 30 22.48 7.41 5.82
C VAL A 30 22.46 6.08 5.06
N GLY A 31 21.76 5.09 5.62
CA GLY A 31 21.51 3.80 4.96
C GLY A 31 22.52 2.71 5.28
N ARG A 32 22.31 1.98 6.39
CA ARG A 32 22.60 0.54 6.54
C ARG A 32 22.15 0.10 7.92
N ASP A 33 21.18 -0.79 7.93
CA ASP A 33 20.59 -1.39 9.12
C ASP A 33 21.67 -1.98 10.03
N SER A 34 21.52 -1.82 11.34
CA SER A 34 22.51 -2.23 12.35
C SER A 34 22.90 -3.71 12.23
N GLN A 35 21.97 -4.54 11.74
CA GLN A 35 22.19 -5.95 11.49
C GLN A 35 23.15 -6.22 10.32
N GLN A 36 23.14 -5.38 9.28
CA GLN A 36 24.06 -5.50 8.14
C GLN A 36 25.50 -5.13 8.53
N ARG A 37 25.70 -4.19 9.46
CA ARG A 37 27.04 -3.90 10.02
C ARG A 37 27.57 -5.06 10.85
N ALA A 38 26.72 -5.70 11.65
CA ALA A 38 27.11 -6.86 12.46
C ALA A 38 27.57 -8.04 11.59
N LEU A 39 26.88 -8.27 10.46
CA LEU A 39 27.26 -9.26 9.46
C LEU A 39 28.61 -8.92 8.78
N ALA A 40 28.79 -7.67 8.34
CA ALA A 40 30.03 -7.23 7.69
C ALA A 40 31.26 -7.37 8.61
N LYS A 41 31.11 -7.09 9.90
CA LYS A 41 32.19 -7.22 10.90
C LYS A 41 32.54 -8.67 11.21
N LYS A 42 31.60 -9.60 11.03
CA LYS A 42 31.78 -11.03 11.29
C LYS A 42 32.36 -11.79 10.11
N PHE A 43 32.12 -11.31 8.88
CA PHE A 43 32.46 -12.04 7.64
C PHE A 43 33.43 -11.32 6.71
N GLY A 44 33.89 -10.11 7.03
CA GLY A 44 35.12 -9.55 6.46
C GLY A 44 35.15 -9.29 4.95
N THR A 45 34.04 -8.79 4.38
CA THR A 45 33.81 -8.38 2.96
C THR A 45 32.91 -9.34 2.17
N GLN A 46 32.03 -8.76 1.36
CA GLN A 46 30.98 -9.43 0.58
C GLN A 46 31.58 -10.38 -0.47
N PRO A 47 31.09 -11.62 -0.61
CA PRO A 47 31.30 -12.35 -1.86
C PRO A 47 30.36 -11.78 -2.94
N ASN A 48 30.94 -11.32 -4.04
CA ASN A 48 30.25 -11.18 -5.31
C ASN A 48 29.85 -12.58 -5.79
N CYS A 49 28.56 -12.81 -6.03
CA CYS A 49 28.09 -14.06 -6.62
C CYS A 49 28.16 -13.96 -8.14
N GLU A 50 29.31 -14.33 -8.69
CA GLU A 50 29.50 -14.74 -10.08
C GLU A 50 30.17 -16.11 -9.99
N VAL A 51 29.49 -17.17 -10.43
CA VAL A 51 30.04 -18.53 -10.40
C VAL A 51 29.72 -19.23 -11.71
N ASP A 52 30.75 -19.41 -12.53
CA ASP A 52 30.88 -20.48 -13.50
C ASP A 52 32.20 -21.22 -13.24
N GLU A 53 32.18 -22.54 -13.49
CA GLU A 53 33.29 -23.48 -13.62
C GLU A 53 34.17 -23.83 -12.39
N ILE A 54 33.86 -24.95 -11.72
CA ILE A 54 34.86 -26.01 -11.41
C ILE A 54 34.18 -27.38 -11.55
N MET A 55 34.51 -28.08 -12.63
CA MET A 55 34.36 -29.53 -12.80
C MET A 55 35.58 -30.21 -12.17
N SER A 56 35.38 -31.23 -11.32
CA SER A 56 36.25 -32.42 -11.14
C SER A 56 36.20 -33.01 -9.72
N CYS A 57 35.84 -34.30 -9.66
CA CYS A 57 36.13 -35.28 -8.60
C CYS A 57 35.28 -35.35 -7.31
N ALA A 58 34.33 -36.29 -7.35
CA ALA A 58 34.27 -37.49 -6.51
C ALA A 58 33.52 -37.50 -5.15
N GLU A 59 32.53 -38.42 -5.14
CA GLU A 59 31.87 -39.18 -4.04
C GLU A 59 30.68 -38.55 -3.26
N PRO A 60 29.57 -39.32 -3.04
CA PRO A 60 28.29 -38.81 -2.59
C PRO A 60 28.19 -38.72 -1.05
N VAL A 61 28.06 -37.49 -0.52
CA VAL A 61 27.67 -37.31 0.89
C VAL A 61 26.15 -37.32 0.99
N VAL A 62 25.64 -38.31 1.73
CA VAL A 62 24.25 -38.49 2.14
C VAL A 62 23.68 -37.19 2.71
N SER A 63 22.74 -36.57 2.00
CA SER A 63 22.07 -35.36 2.47
C SER A 63 21.03 -35.71 3.53
N LEU A 64 21.31 -35.36 4.79
CA LEU A 64 20.28 -35.21 5.82
C LEU A 64 19.36 -34.04 5.40
N ALA A 65 18.08 -34.36 5.21
CA ALA A 65 17.06 -33.44 4.74
C ALA A 65 16.92 -32.20 5.64
N PRO A 66 16.91 -30.97 5.09
CA PRO A 66 16.43 -29.82 5.83
C PRO A 66 14.89 -29.87 5.91
N ALA A 67 14.38 -29.98 7.13
CA ALA A 67 12.97 -29.93 7.46
C ALA A 67 12.29 -28.68 6.88
N ALA A 68 11.16 -28.91 6.20
CA ALA A 68 10.02 -28.03 5.98
C ALA A 68 10.30 -26.51 5.85
N ARG A 69 10.92 -26.10 4.73
CA ARG A 69 10.65 -24.78 4.15
C ARG A 69 9.43 -24.91 3.25
N GLY A 70 8.27 -24.44 3.72
CA GLY A 70 7.04 -24.40 2.91
C GLY A 70 7.31 -23.70 1.59
N THR A 71 7.07 -24.40 0.48
CA THR A 71 7.19 -23.85 -0.86
C THR A 71 6.06 -22.86 -1.07
N VAL A 72 6.38 -21.56 -1.04
CA VAL A 72 5.42 -20.50 -1.41
C VAL A 72 4.94 -20.82 -2.82
N THR A 73 3.63 -20.98 -2.98
CA THR A 73 3.04 -21.38 -4.26
C THR A 73 3.23 -20.26 -5.29
N GLN A 74 3.40 -20.61 -6.57
CA GLN A 74 3.56 -19.60 -7.63
C GLN A 74 2.40 -18.59 -7.67
N ARG A 75 1.20 -18.99 -7.23
CA ARG A 75 0.03 -18.12 -7.07
C ARG A 75 0.24 -17.07 -5.98
N GLU A 76 0.78 -17.44 -4.82
CA GLU A 76 1.07 -16.48 -3.73
C GLU A 76 2.13 -15.45 -4.15
N VAL A 77 3.17 -15.88 -4.88
CA VAL A 77 4.19 -14.98 -5.43
C VAL A 77 3.59 -14.02 -6.46
N ALA A 78 2.71 -14.50 -7.34
CA ALA A 78 2.00 -13.67 -8.33
C ALA A 78 1.05 -12.66 -7.67
N THR A 79 0.29 -13.08 -6.65
CA THR A 79 -0.61 -12.20 -5.88
C THR A 79 0.18 -11.10 -5.17
N LYS A 80 1.33 -11.45 -4.58
CA LYS A 80 2.21 -10.50 -3.89
C LYS A 80 2.89 -9.52 -4.86
N ARG A 81 3.24 -9.96 -6.08
CA ARG A 81 3.74 -9.08 -7.14
C ARG A 81 2.65 -8.12 -7.65
N LEU A 82 1.41 -8.59 -7.81
CA LEU A 82 0.28 -7.72 -8.18
C LEU A 82 0.01 -6.66 -7.10
N GLN A 83 0.09 -7.03 -5.82
CA GLN A 83 -0.04 -6.10 -4.69
C GLN A 83 1.10 -5.07 -4.62
N ALA A 84 2.33 -5.45 -4.99
CA ALA A 84 3.50 -4.58 -4.92
C ALA A 84 3.67 -3.65 -6.13
N LEU A 85 3.22 -4.05 -7.32
CA LEU A 85 3.40 -3.28 -8.56
C LEU A 85 2.36 -2.16 -8.73
N GLY A 86 1.29 -2.15 -7.93
CA GLY A 86 0.13 -1.28 -8.09
C GLY A 86 0.02 -0.12 -7.11
N ARG A 87 1.01 0.09 -6.21
CA ARG A 87 0.92 1.19 -5.23
C ARG A 87 1.44 2.48 -5.86
N LEU A 88 0.58 3.14 -6.63
CA LEU A 88 0.79 4.52 -7.07
C LEU A 88 0.95 5.44 -5.84
N ARG A 89 1.43 6.66 -6.05
CA ARG A 89 1.57 7.64 -4.96
C ARG A 89 0.18 7.98 -4.42
N ASP A 90 0.08 8.26 -3.13
CA ASP A 90 -1.19 8.68 -2.51
C ASP A 90 -1.82 9.82 -3.32
N GLY A 91 -3.10 9.69 -3.68
CA GLY A 91 -3.82 10.64 -4.54
C GLY A 91 -3.64 10.46 -6.05
N GLU A 92 -2.83 9.51 -6.51
CA GLU A 92 -2.67 9.21 -7.94
C GLU A 92 -3.56 8.03 -8.36
N GLN A 93 -4.49 8.30 -9.28
CA GLN A 93 -5.46 7.30 -9.73
C GLN A 93 -4.83 6.24 -10.62
N ASN A 94 -5.19 4.98 -10.38
CA ASN A 94 -4.92 3.88 -11.30
C ASN A 94 -5.81 3.99 -12.57
N ALA A 95 -5.50 3.17 -13.59
CA ALA A 95 -6.25 3.21 -14.86
C ALA A 95 -7.74 2.81 -14.71
N THR A 96 -8.08 1.98 -13.74
CA THR A 96 -9.46 1.53 -13.47
C THR A 96 -10.24 2.65 -12.79
N GLU A 97 -9.65 3.29 -11.79
CA GLU A 97 -10.19 4.45 -11.07
C GLU A 97 -10.43 5.61 -12.02
N ARG A 98 -9.48 5.95 -12.91
CA ARG A 98 -9.69 7.01 -13.93
C ARG A 98 -10.89 6.71 -14.83
N ARG A 99 -11.09 5.45 -15.21
CA ARG A 99 -12.26 5.04 -16.00
C ARG A 99 -13.56 5.14 -15.18
N TYR A 100 -13.48 4.88 -13.88
CA TYR A 100 -14.61 5.03 -12.98
C TYR A 100 -14.97 6.50 -12.78
N GLU A 101 -13.98 7.37 -12.59
CA GLU A 101 -14.20 8.81 -12.52
C GLU A 101 -14.86 9.35 -13.78
N ALA A 102 -14.42 8.93 -14.97
CA ALA A 102 -15.08 9.33 -16.22
C ALA A 102 -16.56 8.93 -16.26
N HIS A 103 -16.90 7.79 -15.66
CA HIS A 103 -18.29 7.34 -15.51
C HIS A 103 -19.07 8.19 -14.49
N LEU A 104 -18.47 8.52 -13.34
CA LEU A 104 -19.08 9.42 -12.35
C LEU A 104 -19.30 10.83 -12.92
N GLU A 105 -18.34 11.36 -13.67
CA GLU A 105 -18.44 12.65 -14.35
C GLU A 105 -19.56 12.65 -15.39
N GLN A 106 -19.73 11.57 -16.16
CA GLN A 106 -20.85 11.43 -17.08
C GLN A 106 -22.19 11.45 -16.34
N GLN A 107 -22.30 10.73 -15.22
CA GLN A 107 -23.49 10.74 -14.37
C GLN A 107 -23.74 12.11 -13.72
N ARG A 108 -22.69 12.84 -13.34
CA ARG A 108 -22.79 14.21 -12.81
C ARG A 108 -23.37 15.15 -13.85
N ARG A 109 -22.87 15.07 -15.09
CA ARG A 109 -23.39 15.86 -16.22
C ARG A 109 -24.84 15.52 -16.57
N ALA A 110 -25.24 14.26 -16.38
CA ALA A 110 -26.62 13.82 -16.56
C ALA A 110 -27.54 14.22 -15.40
N GLY A 111 -27.03 14.83 -14.32
CA GLY A 111 -27.80 15.22 -13.14
C GLY A 111 -28.12 14.07 -12.17
N ALA A 112 -27.59 12.86 -12.41
CA ALA A 112 -27.78 11.71 -11.52
C ALA A 112 -26.89 11.81 -10.26
N ILE A 113 -25.73 12.46 -10.39
CA ILE A 113 -24.80 12.74 -9.30
C ILE A 113 -24.68 14.25 -9.12
N GLN A 114 -24.73 14.72 -7.88
CA GLN A 114 -24.55 16.13 -7.56
C GLN A 114 -23.07 16.45 -7.31
N TRP A 115 -22.37 15.53 -6.65
CA TRP A 115 -20.98 15.72 -6.25
C TRP A 115 -20.26 14.38 -6.09
N TYR A 116 -18.95 14.36 -6.34
CA TYR A 116 -18.09 13.23 -5.99
C TYR A 116 -16.69 13.72 -5.63
N LEU A 117 -15.94 12.91 -4.87
CA LEU A 117 -14.57 13.20 -4.44
C LEU A 117 -13.72 11.92 -4.35
N PHE A 118 -12.56 11.92 -5.03
CA PHE A 118 -11.60 10.83 -5.01
C PHE A 118 -10.71 10.87 -3.75
N GLU A 119 -10.55 9.72 -3.08
CA GLU A 119 -9.75 9.50 -1.86
C GLU A 119 -9.92 10.57 -0.74
N GLY A 120 -11.05 11.28 -0.74
CA GLY A 120 -11.25 12.44 0.14
C GLY A 120 -11.79 12.13 1.52
N ILE A 121 -12.32 10.92 1.74
CA ILE A 121 -12.93 10.51 3.01
C ILE A 121 -12.21 9.29 3.57
N LYS A 122 -11.81 9.40 4.84
CA LYS A 122 -11.15 8.33 5.59
C LYS A 122 -11.93 8.02 6.86
N PHE A 123 -12.34 6.77 6.99
CA PHE A 123 -13.10 6.26 8.12
C PHE A 123 -12.17 5.63 9.15
N LYS A 124 -12.35 5.98 10.42
CA LYS A 124 -11.70 5.30 11.54
C LYS A 124 -12.60 4.17 12.02
N LEU A 125 -12.18 2.92 11.83
CA LEU A 125 -12.96 1.74 12.21
C LEU A 125 -12.61 1.24 13.62
N ALA A 126 -11.33 1.32 13.99
CA ALA A 126 -10.82 0.91 15.28
C ALA A 126 -9.51 1.67 15.59
N PRO A 127 -8.91 1.53 16.79
CA PRO A 127 -7.57 2.07 17.05
C PRO A 127 -6.57 1.60 15.98
N ARG A 128 -5.88 2.56 15.34
CA ARG A 128 -4.91 2.32 14.25
C ARG A 128 -5.48 1.63 12.99
N THR A 129 -6.79 1.46 12.88
CA THR A 129 -7.44 0.83 11.74
C THR A 129 -8.31 1.85 11.02
N PHE A 130 -7.96 2.12 9.77
CA PHE A 130 -8.65 3.07 8.92
C PHE A 130 -9.03 2.42 7.59
N LEU A 131 -10.10 2.92 7.02
CA LEU A 131 -10.55 2.63 5.66
C LEU A 131 -10.57 3.95 4.89
N THR A 132 -9.80 4.02 3.81
CA THR A 132 -9.94 5.06 2.79
C THR A 132 -10.76 4.45 1.67
N VAL A 133 -11.81 5.13 1.24
CA VAL A 133 -12.64 4.70 0.11
C VAL A 133 -12.18 5.44 -1.15
N ASP A 134 -12.29 4.80 -2.30
CA ASP A 134 -11.80 5.37 -3.55
C ASP A 134 -12.62 6.60 -3.95
N TYR A 135 -13.95 6.55 -3.89
CA TYR A 135 -14.83 7.68 -4.22
C TYR A 135 -15.94 7.87 -3.18
N ALA A 136 -16.08 9.10 -2.69
CA ALA A 136 -17.31 9.56 -2.04
C ALA A 136 -18.23 10.14 -3.11
N VAL A 137 -19.48 9.73 -3.16
CA VAL A 137 -20.46 10.11 -4.18
C VAL A 137 -21.73 10.60 -3.50
N LEU A 138 -22.24 11.76 -3.93
CA LEU A 138 -23.54 12.29 -3.52
C LEU A 138 -24.50 12.24 -4.73
N PRO A 139 -25.36 11.22 -4.82
CA PRO A 139 -26.37 11.12 -5.86
C PRO A 139 -27.48 12.17 -5.71
N ALA A 140 -28.34 12.27 -6.72
CA ALA A 140 -29.56 13.08 -6.66
C ALA A 140 -30.53 12.66 -5.54
N SER A 141 -30.46 11.39 -5.08
CA SER A 141 -31.24 10.89 -3.93
C SER A 141 -30.86 11.54 -2.59
N GLY A 142 -29.65 12.13 -2.50
CA GLY A 142 -29.15 12.78 -1.30
C GLY A 142 -28.53 11.85 -0.25
N LEU A 143 -28.55 10.53 -0.46
CA LEU A 143 -27.86 9.59 0.42
C LEU A 143 -26.41 9.44 -0.03
N LEU A 144 -25.47 9.75 0.86
CA LEU A 144 -24.05 9.72 0.53
C LEU A 144 -23.55 8.27 0.41
N GLU A 145 -22.93 7.98 -0.73
CA GLU A 145 -22.47 6.65 -1.14
C GLU A 145 -20.94 6.59 -1.18
N MET A 146 -20.37 5.53 -0.62
CA MET A 146 -18.94 5.28 -0.54
C MET A 146 -18.58 4.14 -1.49
N HIS A 147 -17.92 4.46 -2.60
CA HIS A 147 -17.61 3.51 -3.66
C HIS A 147 -16.14 3.10 -3.59
N ASP A 148 -15.91 1.80 -3.45
CA ASP A 148 -14.60 1.16 -3.55
C ASP A 148 -14.48 0.49 -4.93
N VAL A 149 -13.49 0.86 -5.73
CA VAL A 149 -13.31 0.40 -7.11
C VAL A 149 -12.32 -0.77 -7.11
N LYS A 150 -12.69 -1.87 -7.77
CA LYS A 150 -11.81 -3.04 -7.89
C LYS A 150 -11.79 -3.55 -9.31
N GLY A 151 -10.60 -3.90 -9.81
CA GLY A 151 -10.43 -4.37 -11.19
C GLY A 151 -11.17 -5.67 -11.51
N ALA A 152 -11.40 -6.53 -10.50
CA ALA A 152 -12.21 -7.74 -10.63
C ALA A 152 -12.72 -8.21 -9.25
N ARG A 153 -13.85 -8.94 -9.23
CA ARG A 153 -14.40 -9.56 -8.00
C ARG A 153 -13.40 -10.47 -7.30
N ALA A 154 -12.60 -11.22 -8.06
CA ALA A 154 -11.57 -12.12 -7.52
C ALA A 154 -10.42 -11.41 -6.81
N ILE A 155 -10.22 -10.11 -7.06
CA ILE A 155 -9.14 -9.30 -6.47
C ILE A 155 -9.61 -8.62 -5.18
N PHE A 156 -10.90 -8.74 -4.84
CA PHE A 156 -11.43 -8.17 -3.60
C PHE A 156 -10.95 -8.99 -2.40
N SER A 157 -9.94 -8.47 -1.71
CA SER A 157 -9.34 -9.12 -0.56
C SER A 157 -10.34 -9.22 0.60
N ASP A 158 -10.22 -10.29 1.38
CA ASP A 158 -11.13 -10.52 2.51
C ASP A 158 -10.99 -9.45 3.60
N ASP A 159 -9.78 -8.91 3.80
CA ASP A 159 -9.55 -7.77 4.71
C ASP A 159 -10.32 -6.51 4.26
N ALA A 160 -10.35 -6.20 2.96
CA ALA A 160 -11.08 -5.06 2.44
C ALA A 160 -12.60 -5.25 2.56
N LYS A 161 -13.11 -6.46 2.29
CA LYS A 161 -14.53 -6.81 2.51
C LYS A 161 -14.95 -6.59 3.95
N VAL A 162 -14.17 -7.10 4.90
CA VAL A 162 -14.45 -6.96 6.33
C VAL A 162 -14.46 -5.49 6.73
N LYS A 163 -13.47 -4.70 6.29
CA LYS A 163 -13.42 -3.26 6.58
C LYS A 163 -14.63 -2.52 6.03
N MET A 164 -15.04 -2.79 4.78
CA MET A 164 -16.24 -2.19 4.17
C MET A 164 -17.50 -2.56 4.94
N LYS A 165 -17.65 -3.84 5.33
CA LYS A 165 -18.81 -4.31 6.11
C LYS A 165 -18.86 -3.68 7.51
N VAL A 166 -17.72 -3.61 8.19
CA VAL A 166 -17.60 -2.94 9.49
C VAL A 166 -17.94 -1.45 9.35
N ALA A 167 -17.46 -0.78 8.31
CA ALA A 167 -17.79 0.61 8.05
C ALA A 167 -19.30 0.82 7.82
N ALA A 168 -19.94 -0.05 7.03
CA ALA A 168 -21.38 -0.03 6.79
C ALA A 168 -22.22 -0.25 8.05
N SER A 169 -21.67 -0.97 9.05
CA SER A 169 -22.34 -1.18 10.33
C SER A 169 -22.19 0.01 11.30
N ILE A 170 -21.12 0.80 11.16
CA ILE A 170 -20.79 1.91 12.08
C ILE A 170 -21.37 3.23 11.59
N PHE A 171 -21.27 3.49 10.28
CA PHE A 171 -21.63 4.78 9.70
C PHE A 171 -22.97 4.70 8.99
N PRO A 172 -23.84 5.73 9.11
CA PRO A 172 -25.12 5.79 8.43
C PRO A 172 -24.95 6.21 6.95
N LEU A 173 -24.09 5.49 6.22
CA LEU A 173 -23.72 5.75 4.84
C LEU A 173 -23.87 4.47 4.02
N VAL A 174 -24.11 4.61 2.72
CA VAL A 174 -24.22 3.45 1.83
C VAL A 174 -22.83 3.08 1.32
N PHE A 175 -22.37 1.86 1.58
CA PHE A 175 -21.09 1.39 1.07
C PHE A 175 -21.31 0.48 -0.13
N LYS A 176 -20.64 0.76 -1.24
CA LYS A 176 -20.74 0.00 -2.48
C LYS A 176 -19.37 -0.35 -3.03
N VAL A 177 -19.31 -1.44 -3.79
CA VAL A 177 -18.12 -1.86 -4.52
C VAL A 177 -18.42 -1.88 -6.01
N ALA A 178 -17.54 -1.28 -6.81
CA ALA A 178 -17.70 -1.16 -8.25
C ALA A 178 -16.68 -2.04 -8.99
N TYR A 179 -17.17 -2.83 -9.94
CA TYR A 179 -16.36 -3.69 -10.79
C TYR A 179 -16.58 -3.34 -12.27
N PRO A 180 -15.51 -3.27 -13.08
CA PRO A 180 -15.67 -3.02 -14.51
C PRO A 180 -16.29 -4.26 -15.18
N ARG A 181 -17.34 -4.05 -15.97
CA ARG A 181 -17.90 -5.09 -16.83
C ARG A 181 -17.04 -5.28 -18.08
N LYS A 182 -16.98 -6.51 -18.59
CA LYS A 182 -16.28 -6.79 -19.83
C LYS A 182 -17.04 -6.18 -21.02
N ALA A 183 -16.32 -5.76 -22.05
CA ALA A 183 -16.93 -5.14 -23.24
C ALA A 183 -17.96 -6.05 -23.93
N ARG A 184 -17.70 -7.37 -23.96
CA ARG A 184 -18.63 -8.36 -24.50
C ARG A 184 -19.97 -8.45 -23.75
N ASP A 185 -20.00 -8.04 -22.48
CA ASP A 185 -21.15 -8.11 -21.60
C ASP A 185 -21.87 -6.75 -21.51
N GLY A 186 -21.70 -5.89 -22.53
CA GLY A 186 -22.32 -4.55 -22.63
C GLY A 186 -21.49 -3.41 -22.03
N GLY A 187 -20.30 -3.69 -21.47
CA GLY A 187 -19.46 -2.69 -20.83
C GLY A 187 -20.11 -2.06 -19.59
N GLY A 188 -19.56 -0.94 -19.11
CA GLY A 188 -20.04 -0.25 -17.91
C GLY A 188 -19.50 -0.83 -16.60
N TRP A 189 -20.28 -0.70 -15.53
CA TRP A 189 -19.89 -1.00 -14.16
C TRP A 189 -20.97 -1.81 -13.45
N ASP A 190 -20.57 -2.88 -12.77
CA ASP A 190 -21.40 -3.56 -11.79
C ASP A 190 -21.12 -2.94 -10.43
N VAL A 191 -22.15 -2.32 -9.83
CA VAL A 191 -22.05 -1.69 -8.51
C VAL A 191 -22.90 -2.49 -7.55
N GLU A 192 -22.28 -3.04 -6.51
CA GLU A 192 -22.93 -3.88 -5.50
C GLU A 192 -22.89 -3.18 -4.14
N GLU A 193 -24.02 -3.19 -3.43
CA GLU A 193 -24.11 -2.67 -2.07
C GLU A 193 -23.61 -3.70 -1.05
N ILE A 194 -22.88 -3.22 -0.04
CA ILE A 194 -22.35 -4.05 1.04
C ILE A 194 -23.32 -4.03 2.24
N GLN A 195 -23.68 -5.24 2.72
CA GLN A 195 -24.53 -5.49 3.88
C GLN A 195 -23.78 -6.18 5.02
#